data_AF-A0A940TTU6-F1
#
_entry.id   AF-A0A940TTU6-F1
#
_cell.length_a   1.000
_cell.length_b   1.000
_cell.length_c   1.000
_cell.angle_alpha   90.00
_cell.angle_beta   90.00
_cell.angle_gamma   90.00
#
_symmetry.space_group_name_H-M   'P 1'
#
loop_
_entity.id
_entity.type
_entity.pdbx_description
1 polymer ?
#
loop_
_entity_poly.entity_id
_entity_poly.type
_entity_poly.pdbx_seq_one_letter_code
_entity_poly.pdbx_strand_id
1 'polypeptide(L)'
;MELILILLAVGVIGYLFARSQYSKNVDKATDQVVSTSKDLADKTEDLWRKQFAKGKYADGLRSWAAGPAANELPADFKSWLAGLSDKEAQAFTKELFNYLSGLGYDLPKLIGGEIVLAPPQRQVFVETIVVYSQAYRKAKDAQKQSESEASASPAEGQSAPQEVKQPAEKSVSRRKSDGTEATDLPPVVA
;
A
#
# COMPACT_ATOMS: atom_id res chain seq x y z
N MET A 1 42.59 22.92 14.79
CA MET A 1 41.19 23.34 14.58
C MET A 1 40.90 23.62 13.10
N GLU A 2 41.59 24.58 12.46
CA GLU A 2 41.27 25.06 11.10
C GLU A 2 41.22 23.96 10.01
N LEU A 3 42.16 23.01 10.02
CA LEU A 3 42.23 21.92 9.04
C LEU A 3 40.95 21.05 8.96
N ILE A 4 40.23 20.91 10.07
CA ILE A 4 38.96 20.16 10.14
C ILE A 4 37.83 20.96 9.51
N LEU A 5 37.81 22.29 9.70
CA LEU A 5 36.81 23.18 9.10
C LEU A 5 36.95 23.22 7.57
N ILE A 6 38.18 23.20 7.05
CA ILE A 6 38.44 23.13 5.60
C ILE A 6 37.94 21.80 5.01
N LEU A 7 38.21 20.66 5.67
CA LEU A 7 37.70 19.36 5.23
C LEU A 7 36.17 19.28 5.24
N LEU A 8 35.52 19.84 6.27
CA LEU A 8 34.06 19.93 6.32
C LEU A 8 33.49 20.84 5.22
N ALA A 9 34.11 21.99 4.97
CA ALA A 9 33.69 22.90 3.91
C ALA A 9 33.81 22.24 2.51
N VAL A 10 34.94 21.59 2.22
CA VAL A 10 35.14 20.87 0.94
C VAL A 10 34.17 19.70 0.81
N GLY A 11 33.90 18.96 1.90
CA GLY A 11 32.92 17.87 1.91
C GLY A 11 31.49 18.36 1.62
N VAL A 12 31.05 19.45 2.24
CA VAL A 12 29.73 20.05 2.00
C VAL A 12 29.61 20.62 0.59
N ILE A 13 30.64 21.32 0.09
CA ILE A 13 30.66 21.85 -1.28
C ILE A 13 30.62 20.71 -2.31
N GLY A 14 31.40 19.65 -2.10
CA GLY A 14 31.38 18.45 -2.94
C GLY A 14 30.02 17.74 -2.95
N TYR A 15 29.39 17.59 -1.79
CA TYR A 15 28.05 17.02 -1.66
C TYR A 15 26.98 17.87 -2.37
N LEU A 16 27.03 19.20 -2.24
CA LEU A 16 26.11 20.11 -2.92
C LEU A 16 26.34 20.11 -4.44
N PHE A 17 27.59 20.03 -4.91
CA PHE A 17 27.90 19.94 -6.34
C PHE A 17 27.43 18.62 -6.95
N ALA A 18 27.63 17.50 -6.25
CA ALA A 18 27.07 16.20 -6.64
C ALA A 18 25.54 16.26 -6.72
N ARG A 19 24.86 16.74 -5.67
CA ARG A 19 23.40 16.89 -5.63
C ARG A 19 22.86 17.76 -6.77
N SER A 20 23.58 18.83 -7.14
CA SER A 20 23.25 19.72 -8.25
C SER A 20 23.37 19.05 -9.63
N GLN A 21 24.39 18.21 -9.83
CA GLN A 21 24.54 17.41 -11.07
C GLN A 21 23.50 16.29 -11.17
N TYR A 22 23.17 15.63 -10.05
CA TYR A 22 22.17 14.56 -10.05
C TYR A 22 20.73 15.06 -10.21
N SER A 23 20.35 16.23 -9.68
CA SER A 23 18.98 16.78 -9.82
C SER A 23 18.53 16.83 -11.28
N LYS A 24 19.32 17.42 -12.19
CA LYS A 24 18.93 17.60 -13.60
C LYS A 24 18.73 16.29 -14.37
N ASN A 25 19.34 15.20 -13.91
CA ASN A 25 19.17 13.87 -14.47
C ASN A 25 18.05 13.09 -13.75
N VAL A 26 17.81 13.35 -12.46
CA VAL A 26 16.66 12.82 -11.72
C VAL A 26 15.36 13.44 -12.25
N ASP A 27 15.31 14.72 -12.57
CA ASP A 27 14.12 15.36 -13.14
C ASP A 27 13.77 14.73 -14.50
N LYS A 28 14.75 14.56 -15.40
CA LYS A 28 14.55 13.85 -16.67
C LYS A 28 14.21 12.37 -16.50
N ALA A 29 14.85 11.66 -15.58
CA ALA A 29 14.53 10.26 -15.31
C ALA A 29 13.15 10.10 -14.67
N THR A 30 12.72 11.05 -13.85
CA THR A 30 11.39 11.07 -13.23
C THR A 30 10.33 11.44 -14.26
N ASP A 31 10.55 12.45 -15.10
CA ASP A 31 9.67 12.76 -16.24
C ASP A 31 9.59 11.59 -17.23
N GLN A 32 10.69 10.90 -17.48
CA GLN A 32 10.71 9.71 -18.34
C GLN A 32 10.00 8.52 -17.68
N VAL A 33 10.17 8.28 -16.38
CA VAL A 33 9.42 7.24 -15.64
C VAL A 33 7.95 7.60 -15.52
N VAL A 34 7.58 8.86 -15.29
CA VAL A 34 6.19 9.34 -15.22
C VAL A 34 5.51 9.24 -16.59
N SER A 35 6.17 9.66 -17.67
CA SER A 35 5.62 9.51 -19.03
C SER A 35 5.55 8.04 -19.46
N THR A 36 6.55 7.21 -19.16
CA THR A 36 6.49 5.77 -19.46
C THR A 36 5.43 5.06 -18.61
N SER A 37 5.27 5.42 -17.33
CA SER A 37 4.23 4.88 -16.45
C SER A 37 2.84 5.34 -16.86
N LYS A 38 2.70 6.57 -17.37
CA LYS A 38 1.45 7.09 -17.89
C LYS A 38 1.06 6.44 -19.22
N ASP A 39 1.99 6.30 -20.15
CA ASP A 39 1.78 5.56 -21.41
C ASP A 39 1.50 4.06 -21.16
N LEU A 40 2.13 3.45 -20.15
CA LEU A 40 1.76 2.13 -19.64
C LEU A 40 0.35 2.12 -19.05
N ALA A 41 -0.02 3.06 -18.18
CA ALA A 41 -1.35 3.13 -17.58
C ALA A 41 -2.44 3.36 -18.64
N ASP A 42 -2.22 4.26 -19.59
CA ASP A 42 -3.13 4.56 -20.68
C ASP A 42 -3.29 3.34 -21.62
N LYS A 43 -2.19 2.67 -22.02
CA LYS A 43 -2.25 1.42 -22.80
C LYS A 43 -2.89 0.26 -22.05
N THR A 44 -2.63 0.15 -20.75
CA THR A 44 -3.20 -0.89 -19.89
C THR A 44 -4.70 -0.64 -19.68
N GLU A 45 -5.13 0.61 -19.52
CA GLU A 45 -6.54 0.97 -19.49
C GLU A 45 -7.22 0.71 -20.84
N ASP A 46 -6.56 0.96 -21.96
CA ASP A 46 -7.13 0.71 -23.29
C ASP A 46 -7.24 -0.81 -23.60
N LEU A 47 -6.26 -1.61 -23.18
CA LEU A 47 -6.32 -3.09 -23.15
C LEU A 47 -7.44 -3.58 -22.24
N TRP A 48 -7.54 -3.02 -21.03
CA TRP A 48 -8.56 -3.36 -20.06
C TRP A 48 -9.96 -3.00 -20.60
N ARG A 49 -10.16 -1.82 -21.18
CA ARG A 49 -11.42 -1.44 -21.84
C ARG A 49 -11.75 -2.42 -22.98
N LYS A 50 -10.79 -2.78 -23.85
CA LYS A 50 -11.02 -3.70 -24.97
C LYS A 50 -11.38 -5.13 -24.54
N GLN A 51 -10.77 -5.66 -23.49
CA GLN A 51 -11.09 -7.00 -22.97
C GLN A 51 -12.30 -7.00 -22.03
N PHE A 52 -12.43 -6.01 -21.13
CA PHE A 52 -13.35 -6.02 -19.99
C PHE A 52 -14.67 -5.26 -20.23
N ALA A 53 -14.82 -4.46 -21.30
CA ALA A 53 -16.08 -3.72 -21.59
C ALA A 53 -17.33 -4.61 -21.77
N LYS A 54 -17.18 -5.93 -21.86
CA LYS A 54 -18.30 -6.89 -21.87
C LYS A 54 -18.83 -7.27 -20.47
N GLY A 55 -18.33 -6.67 -19.39
CA GLY A 55 -18.84 -6.81 -18.01
C GLY A 55 -18.51 -8.12 -17.29
N LYS A 56 -18.25 -9.21 -18.03
CA LYS A 56 -18.08 -10.59 -17.50
C LYS A 56 -16.86 -10.85 -16.61
N TYR A 57 -16.01 -9.87 -16.32
CA TYR A 57 -14.67 -10.12 -15.77
C TYR A 57 -14.51 -9.93 -14.26
N ALA A 58 -15.33 -9.10 -13.60
CA ALA A 58 -15.42 -9.14 -12.14
C ALA A 58 -16.06 -10.46 -11.68
N ASP A 59 -17.08 -10.92 -12.41
CA ASP A 59 -17.59 -12.28 -12.32
C ASP A 59 -16.51 -13.29 -12.68
N GLY A 60 -15.65 -13.00 -13.66
CA GLY A 60 -14.50 -13.81 -14.05
C GLY A 60 -13.54 -14.09 -12.88
N LEU A 61 -13.04 -13.06 -12.18
CA LEU A 61 -12.14 -13.24 -11.04
C LEU A 61 -12.83 -14.00 -9.88
N ARG A 62 -14.09 -13.68 -9.59
CA ARG A 62 -14.90 -14.38 -8.57
C ARG A 62 -15.15 -15.85 -8.94
N SER A 63 -15.53 -16.14 -10.18
CA SER A 63 -15.80 -17.48 -10.69
C SER A 63 -14.53 -18.32 -10.75
N TRP A 64 -13.40 -17.71 -11.12
CA TRP A 64 -12.09 -18.34 -11.08
C TRP A 64 -11.69 -18.69 -9.63
N ALA A 65 -11.88 -17.75 -8.69
CA ALA A 65 -11.61 -17.96 -7.27
C ALA A 65 -12.55 -18.96 -6.59
N ALA A 66 -13.79 -19.10 -7.07
CA ALA A 66 -14.77 -20.08 -6.60
C ALA A 66 -14.68 -21.45 -7.30
N GLY A 67 -13.99 -21.52 -8.44
CA GLY A 67 -13.83 -22.73 -9.26
C GLY A 67 -12.36 -23.15 -9.40
N PRO A 68 -11.70 -22.94 -10.56
CA PRO A 68 -10.33 -23.40 -10.82
C PRO A 68 -9.29 -23.15 -9.72
N ALA A 69 -9.34 -21.99 -9.06
CA ALA A 69 -8.40 -21.62 -7.99
C ALA A 69 -8.95 -21.83 -6.57
N ALA A 70 -10.12 -22.46 -6.42
CA ALA A 70 -10.79 -22.61 -5.13
C ALA A 70 -9.96 -23.36 -4.08
N ASN A 71 -9.14 -24.34 -4.49
CA ASN A 71 -8.28 -25.10 -3.58
C ASN A 71 -6.93 -24.43 -3.32
N GLU A 72 -6.57 -23.42 -4.11
CA GLU A 72 -5.28 -22.74 -4.05
C GLU A 72 -5.37 -21.43 -3.24
N LEU A 73 -6.52 -20.73 -3.33
CA LEU A 73 -6.72 -19.46 -2.65
C LEU A 73 -7.17 -19.63 -1.18
N PRO A 74 -6.63 -18.83 -0.24
CA PRO A 74 -7.06 -18.80 1.16
C PRO A 74 -8.58 -18.55 1.31
N ALA A 75 -9.19 -19.17 2.31
CA ALA A 75 -10.61 -19.02 2.61
C ALA A 75 -11.00 -17.54 2.85
N ASP A 76 -10.22 -16.80 3.64
CA ASP A 76 -10.40 -15.37 3.89
C ASP A 76 -10.51 -14.55 2.59
N PHE A 77 -9.57 -14.75 1.65
CA PHE A 77 -9.58 -14.02 0.38
C PHE A 77 -10.85 -14.29 -0.43
N LYS A 78 -11.28 -15.56 -0.51
CA LYS A 78 -12.50 -15.94 -1.24
C LYS A 78 -13.76 -15.35 -0.60
N SER A 79 -13.89 -15.44 0.72
CA SER A 79 -15.01 -14.85 1.46
C SER A 79 -15.05 -13.32 1.32
N TRP A 80 -13.90 -12.65 1.40
CA TRP A 80 -13.80 -11.21 1.18
C TRP A 80 -14.18 -10.81 -0.26
N LEU A 81 -13.63 -11.48 -1.28
CA LEU A 81 -13.89 -11.20 -2.70
C LEU A 81 -15.37 -11.42 -3.08
N ALA A 82 -16.01 -12.42 -2.46
CA ALA A 82 -17.44 -12.67 -2.61
C ALA A 82 -18.32 -11.61 -1.91
N GLY A 83 -17.83 -11.02 -0.81
CA GLY A 83 -18.54 -9.99 -0.04
C GLY A 83 -18.43 -8.56 -0.58
N LEU A 84 -17.56 -8.30 -1.56
CA LEU A 84 -17.48 -6.99 -2.22
C LEU A 84 -18.77 -6.65 -2.99
N SER A 85 -19.07 -5.37 -3.22
CA SER A 85 -20.02 -4.99 -4.27
C SER A 85 -19.42 -5.21 -5.67
N ASP A 86 -20.25 -5.30 -6.72
CA ASP A 86 -19.76 -5.52 -8.09
C ASP A 86 -18.84 -4.39 -8.56
N LYS A 87 -19.12 -3.14 -8.14
CA LYS A 87 -18.26 -1.98 -8.43
C LYS A 87 -16.90 -2.10 -7.74
N GLU A 88 -16.86 -2.54 -6.49
CA GLU A 88 -15.61 -2.76 -5.76
C GLU A 88 -14.83 -3.95 -6.31
N ALA A 89 -15.50 -5.04 -6.68
CA ALA A 89 -14.86 -6.18 -7.33
C ALA A 89 -14.31 -5.82 -8.71
N GLN A 90 -15.00 -5.00 -9.51
CA GLN A 90 -14.47 -4.44 -10.77
C GLN A 90 -13.25 -3.56 -10.52
N ALA A 91 -13.31 -2.64 -9.53
CA ALA A 91 -12.19 -1.77 -9.18
C ALA A 91 -10.97 -2.58 -8.70
N PHE A 92 -11.16 -3.52 -7.77
CA PHE A 92 -10.10 -4.42 -7.31
C PHE A 92 -9.52 -5.25 -8.46
N THR A 93 -10.36 -5.80 -9.35
CA THR A 93 -9.89 -6.58 -10.51
C THR A 93 -9.10 -5.72 -11.49
N LYS A 94 -9.46 -4.45 -11.70
CA LYS A 94 -8.68 -3.50 -12.52
C LYS A 94 -7.31 -3.24 -11.90
N GLU A 95 -7.25 -2.90 -10.61
CA GLU A 95 -5.99 -2.60 -9.94
C GLU A 95 -5.07 -3.83 -9.81
N LEU A 96 -5.66 -5.01 -9.56
CA LEU A 96 -4.94 -6.28 -9.59
C LEU A 96 -4.40 -6.61 -11.00
N PHE A 97 -5.18 -6.35 -12.06
CA PHE A 97 -4.71 -6.50 -13.45
C PHE A 97 -3.54 -5.57 -13.75
N ASN A 98 -3.62 -4.29 -13.38
CA ASN A 98 -2.53 -3.32 -13.56
C ASN A 98 -1.25 -3.79 -12.87
N TYR A 99 -1.36 -4.22 -11.61
CA TYR A 99 -0.24 -4.71 -10.81
C TYR A 99 0.40 -5.98 -11.41
N LEU A 100 -0.42 -6.98 -11.75
CA LEU A 100 0.05 -8.22 -12.36
C LEU A 100 0.66 -8.01 -13.75
N SER A 101 0.11 -7.09 -14.55
CA SER A 101 0.67 -6.71 -15.85
C SER A 101 2.06 -6.08 -15.71
N GLY A 102 2.27 -5.26 -14.68
CA GLY A 102 3.59 -4.73 -14.32
C GLY A 102 4.61 -5.78 -13.91
N LEU A 103 4.16 -6.97 -13.48
CA LEU A 103 4.97 -8.15 -13.19
C LEU A 103 5.09 -9.12 -14.38
N GLY A 104 4.48 -8.80 -15.53
CA GLY A 104 4.48 -9.65 -16.74
C GLY A 104 3.43 -10.78 -16.75
N TYR A 105 2.46 -10.78 -15.83
CA TYR A 105 1.39 -11.78 -15.77
C TYR A 105 0.11 -11.29 -16.46
N ASP A 106 -0.46 -12.13 -17.32
CA ASP A 106 -1.73 -11.88 -18.01
C ASP A 106 -2.91 -12.50 -17.23
N LEU A 107 -3.44 -11.74 -16.26
CA LEU A 107 -4.60 -12.15 -15.45
C LEU A 107 -5.83 -12.60 -16.29
N PRO A 108 -6.25 -11.90 -17.37
CA PRO A 108 -7.30 -12.37 -18.27
C PRO A 108 -7.09 -13.79 -18.79
N LYS A 109 -5.91 -14.09 -19.33
CA LYS A 109 -5.59 -15.42 -19.86
C LYS A 109 -5.52 -16.49 -18.78
N LEU A 110 -5.12 -16.13 -17.56
CA LEU A 110 -5.09 -17.03 -16.40
C LEU A 110 -6.49 -17.35 -15.88
N ILE A 111 -7.38 -16.35 -15.81
CA ILE A 111 -8.80 -16.52 -15.46
C ILE A 111 -9.53 -17.34 -16.53
N GLY A 112 -9.25 -17.07 -17.81
CA GLY A 112 -9.82 -17.79 -18.95
C GLY A 112 -9.29 -19.22 -19.16
N GLY A 113 -8.25 -19.64 -18.43
CA GLY A 113 -7.61 -20.94 -18.59
C GLY A 113 -6.75 -21.09 -19.86
N GLU A 114 -6.49 -19.99 -20.57
CA GLU A 114 -5.63 -19.95 -21.77
C GLU A 114 -4.15 -20.16 -21.42
N ILE A 115 -3.74 -19.79 -20.20
CA ILE A 115 -2.40 -20.06 -19.66
C ILE A 115 -2.49 -21.07 -18.52
N VAL A 116 -1.84 -22.22 -18.71
CA VAL A 116 -1.58 -23.18 -17.63
C VAL A 116 -0.21 -22.88 -17.04
N LEU A 117 -0.18 -22.19 -15.88
CA LEU A 117 1.07 -21.99 -15.14
C LEU A 117 1.63 -23.31 -14.62
N ALA A 118 2.95 -23.46 -14.72
CA ALA A 118 3.69 -24.50 -14.02
C ALA A 118 3.47 -24.36 -12.49
N PRO A 119 3.47 -25.46 -11.70
CA PRO A 119 3.11 -25.40 -10.28
C PRO A 119 3.86 -24.32 -9.45
N PRO A 120 5.18 -24.11 -9.60
CA PRO A 120 5.89 -23.05 -8.86
C PRO A 120 5.44 -21.65 -9.26
N GLN A 121 5.20 -21.40 -10.55
CA GLN A 121 4.71 -20.10 -11.04
C GLN A 121 3.30 -19.82 -10.56
N ARG A 122 2.47 -20.87 -10.47
CA ARG A 122 1.09 -20.76 -9.96
C ARG A 122 1.07 -20.41 -8.47
N GLN A 123 1.93 -21.02 -7.67
CA GLN A 123 2.08 -20.66 -6.26
C GLN A 123 2.47 -19.18 -6.10
N VAL A 124 3.53 -18.72 -6.79
CA VAL A 124 3.96 -17.31 -6.75
C VAL A 124 2.83 -16.37 -7.18
N PHE A 125 2.06 -16.74 -8.21
CA PHE A 125 0.91 -15.96 -8.68
C PHE A 125 -0.20 -15.85 -7.62
N VAL A 126 -0.56 -16.97 -6.97
CA VAL A 126 -1.55 -17.02 -5.89
C VAL A 126 -1.10 -16.20 -4.67
N GLU A 127 0.16 -16.36 -4.24
CA GLU A 127 0.77 -15.57 -3.16
C GLU A 127 0.76 -14.06 -3.50
N THR A 128 1.08 -13.71 -4.73
CA THR A 128 1.05 -12.32 -5.24
C THR A 128 -0.35 -11.72 -5.15
N ILE A 129 -1.40 -12.45 -5.55
CA ILE A 129 -2.81 -12.02 -5.40
C ILE A 129 -3.16 -11.82 -3.93
N VAL A 130 -2.77 -12.74 -3.05
CA VAL A 130 -3.10 -12.69 -1.61
C VAL A 130 -2.42 -11.48 -0.96
N VAL A 131 -1.11 -11.29 -1.17
CA VAL A 131 -0.35 -10.14 -0.65
C VAL A 131 -0.94 -8.82 -1.16
N TYR A 132 -1.25 -8.74 -2.45
CA TYR A 132 -1.88 -7.56 -3.03
C TYR A 132 -3.25 -7.27 -2.42
N SER A 133 -4.08 -8.30 -2.19
CA SER A 133 -5.40 -8.14 -1.55
C SER A 133 -5.31 -7.59 -0.12
N GLN A 134 -4.26 -7.94 0.62
CA GLN A 134 -4.04 -7.46 1.99
C GLN A 134 -3.57 -5.99 1.97
N ALA A 135 -2.68 -5.64 1.05
CA ALA A 135 -2.25 -4.25 0.84
C ALA A 135 -3.43 -3.36 0.41
N TYR A 136 -4.26 -3.83 -0.53
CA TYR A 136 -5.45 -3.13 -1.01
C TYR A 136 -6.46 -2.88 0.13
N ARG A 137 -6.74 -3.89 0.96
CA ARG A 137 -7.61 -3.76 2.14
C ARG A 137 -7.07 -2.70 3.11
N LYS A 138 -5.80 -2.80 3.53
CA LYS A 138 -5.16 -1.83 4.42
C LYS A 138 -5.18 -0.39 3.86
N ALA A 139 -4.94 -0.22 2.56
CA ALA A 139 -5.01 1.09 1.91
C ALA A 139 -6.44 1.66 1.91
N LYS A 140 -7.46 0.82 1.71
CA LYS A 140 -8.87 1.22 1.78
C LYS A 140 -9.32 1.60 3.20
N ASP A 141 -8.86 0.87 4.21
CA ASP A 141 -9.17 1.18 5.60
C ASP A 141 -8.51 2.51 6.04
N ALA A 142 -7.25 2.73 5.67
CA ALA A 142 -6.56 4.00 5.89
C ALA A 142 -7.24 5.18 5.17
N GLN A 143 -7.71 4.99 3.92
CA GLN A 143 -8.47 6.02 3.20
C GLN A 143 -9.74 6.41 3.97
N LYS A 144 -10.56 5.42 4.39
CA LYS A 144 -11.79 5.65 5.16
C LYS A 144 -11.54 6.36 6.49
N GLN A 145 -10.46 6.01 7.19
CA GLN A 145 -10.08 6.71 8.42
C GLN A 145 -9.74 8.18 8.13
N SER A 146 -8.92 8.47 7.11
CA SER A 146 -8.55 9.84 6.74
C SER A 146 -9.75 10.69 6.27
N GLU A 147 -10.72 10.11 5.56
CA GLU A 147 -11.96 10.79 5.15
C GLU A 147 -12.87 11.06 6.36
N SER A 148 -12.88 10.17 7.36
CA SER A 148 -13.63 10.34 8.60
C SER A 148 -13.02 11.43 9.50
N GLU A 149 -11.69 11.45 9.64
CA GLU A 149 -10.95 12.48 10.39
C GLU A 149 -11.09 13.86 9.69
N ALA A 150 -10.96 13.93 8.37
CA ALA A 150 -11.19 15.16 7.60
C ALA A 150 -12.63 15.69 7.73
N SER A 151 -13.62 14.80 7.88
CA SER A 151 -15.02 15.16 8.09
C SER A 151 -15.36 15.50 9.56
N ALA A 152 -14.44 15.24 10.50
CA ALA A 152 -14.62 15.49 11.93
C ALA A 152 -13.97 16.79 12.42
N SER A 153 -13.17 17.48 11.59
CA SER A 153 -12.69 18.84 11.88
C SER A 153 -13.86 19.83 11.88
N PRO A 154 -14.19 20.46 13.03
CA PRO A 154 -15.16 21.54 13.06
C PRO A 154 -14.63 22.73 12.27
N ALA A 155 -15.54 23.57 11.76
CA ALA A 155 -15.18 24.81 11.10
C ALA A 155 -14.55 25.82 12.08
N GLU A 156 -13.23 25.79 12.24
CA GLU A 156 -12.50 26.94 12.78
C GLU A 156 -12.45 28.03 11.71
N GLY A 157 -13.33 29.02 11.91
CA GLY A 157 -13.39 30.22 11.08
C GLY A 157 -12.11 31.04 11.17
N GLN A 158 -11.87 31.80 10.11
CA GLN A 158 -10.77 32.75 9.98
C GLN A 158 -10.63 33.66 11.22
N SER A 159 -9.44 33.70 11.81
CA SER A 159 -8.88 34.93 12.37
C SER A 159 -7.35 34.87 12.41
N ALA A 160 -6.73 36.03 12.23
CA ALA A 160 -5.30 36.21 11.96
C ALA A 160 -4.43 36.04 13.23
N PRO A 161 -3.09 35.95 13.11
CA PRO A 161 -2.24 35.47 14.21
C PRO A 161 -2.05 36.53 15.30
N GLN A 162 -2.05 36.10 16.56
CA GLN A 162 -1.52 36.89 17.68
C GLN A 162 -0.32 36.21 18.34
N GLU A 163 0.62 37.07 18.74
CA GLU A 163 1.97 36.78 19.20
C GLU A 163 2.03 36.78 20.74
N VAL A 164 3.08 36.14 21.30
CA VAL A 164 3.57 36.25 22.69
C VAL A 164 2.63 35.85 23.85
N LYS A 165 2.94 34.73 24.54
CA LYS A 165 3.70 34.72 25.83
C LYS A 165 3.73 33.33 26.51
N GLN A 166 4.93 32.88 26.85
CA GLN A 166 5.13 31.92 27.93
C GLN A 166 4.68 32.54 29.27
N PRO A 167 4.29 31.71 30.25
CA PRO A 167 5.19 31.58 31.40
C PRO A 167 5.55 30.12 31.72
N ALA A 168 6.50 29.96 32.63
CA ALA A 168 7.15 28.70 32.96
C ALA A 168 6.60 28.04 34.24
N GLU A 169 7.21 26.88 34.54
CA GLU A 169 7.30 26.22 35.85
C GLU A 169 6.24 25.18 36.27
N LYS A 170 6.75 23.93 36.37
CA LYS A 170 6.57 22.98 37.48
C LYS A 170 5.13 22.53 37.83
N SER A 171 4.89 21.24 37.62
CA SER A 171 4.59 20.34 38.75
C SER A 171 4.92 18.88 38.45
N VAL A 172 5.73 18.29 39.33
CA VAL A 172 5.97 16.84 39.41
C VAL A 172 4.77 16.18 40.06
N SER A 173 4.25 15.08 39.49
CA SER A 173 3.44 14.13 40.26
C SER A 173 3.80 12.69 39.91
N ARG A 174 4.76 12.17 40.68
CA ARG A 174 5.26 10.80 40.64
C ARG A 174 4.42 9.98 41.62
N ARG A 175 3.43 9.21 41.14
CA ARG A 175 2.84 8.13 41.96
C ARG A 175 3.40 6.78 41.55
N LYS A 176 4.31 6.31 42.39
CA LYS A 176 4.79 4.94 42.49
C LYS A 176 3.96 4.24 43.56
N SER A 177 3.40 3.07 43.25
CA SER A 177 2.94 2.08 44.23
C SER A 177 3.33 0.69 43.74
N ASP A 178 4.27 0.06 44.44
CA ASP A 178 4.62 -1.37 44.30
C ASP A 178 3.63 -2.24 45.12
N GLY A 179 3.72 -3.57 44.95
CA GLY A 179 2.91 -4.60 45.62
C GLY A 179 2.37 -5.59 44.58
N THR A 180 3.00 -6.72 44.24
CA THR A 180 3.90 -7.63 44.97
C THR A 180 3.22 -8.41 46.11
N GLU A 181 2.63 -9.56 45.78
CA GLU A 181 2.83 -10.91 46.39
C GLU A 181 2.14 -11.91 45.42
N ALA A 182 2.80 -12.93 44.83
CA ALA A 182 3.06 -14.27 45.38
C ALA A 182 1.82 -14.85 46.12
N THR A 183 1.27 -16.03 45.87
CA THR A 183 1.74 -17.38 45.44
C THR A 183 0.46 -18.10 44.89
N ASP A 184 0.40 -19.19 44.13
CA ASP A 184 0.95 -20.54 44.33
C ASP A 184 0.55 -21.47 43.14
N LEU A 185 1.22 -22.62 42.98
CA LEU A 185 0.97 -23.69 41.98
C LEU A 185 1.11 -25.08 42.65
N PRO A 186 0.66 -26.21 42.02
CA PRO A 186 -0.34 -26.35 40.96
C PRO A 186 -1.64 -27.01 41.51
N PRO A 187 -1.82 -28.35 41.71
CA PRO A 187 -1.17 -29.54 41.15
C PRO A 187 -1.87 -30.09 39.87
N VAL A 188 -1.33 -31.20 39.33
CA VAL A 188 -1.85 -32.02 38.23
C VAL A 188 -2.60 -33.26 38.76
N VAL A 189 -3.70 -33.66 38.11
CA VAL A 189 -4.25 -35.04 38.10
C VAL A 189 -4.78 -35.26 36.67
N ALA A 190 -4.00 -35.87 35.78
CA ALA A 190 -4.01 -37.31 35.44
C ALA A 190 -5.18 -37.69 34.53
#